data_AF-A0A0E9X640-F1
#
_entry.id   AF-A0A0E9X640-F1
#
_cell.length_a   1.000
_cell.length_b   1.000
_cell.length_c   1.000
_cell.angle_alpha   90.00
_cell.angle_beta   90.00
_cell.angle_gamma   90.00
#
_symmetry.space_group_name_H-M   'P 1'
#
loop_
_entity.id
_entity.type
_entity.pdbx_description
1 polymer ?
#
loop_
_entity_poly.entity_id
_entity_poly.type
_entity_poly.pdbx_seq_one_letter_code
_entity_poly.pdbx_strand_id
1 'polypeptide(L)'
;MRIVSGFDNTFLAAQLHFHWGTKEDPGSEHTIDSVHFPAEIHVVHYNSKYPNISEAASKLDGLAVLGAFIGIGLHENENYEKILSSLRDVSREESDTEIPGLTSGICCRTAWIGSTGTTAPSPHPPASRR
;
A
#
# COMPACT_ATOMS: atom_id res chain seq x y z
N MET A 1 -3.96 11.31 -5.39
CA MET A 1 -3.60 11.79 -4.04
C MET A 1 -2.19 12.39 -4.08
N ARG A 2 -1.91 13.44 -3.29
CA ARG A 2 -0.59 14.08 -3.21
C ARG A 2 -0.25 14.40 -1.75
N ILE A 3 1.01 14.25 -1.38
CA ILE A 3 1.56 14.77 -0.12
C ILE A 3 2.26 16.09 -0.48
N VAL A 4 1.75 17.21 0.05
CA VAL A 4 2.22 18.57 -0.32
C VAL A 4 2.84 19.33 0.86
N SER A 5 2.83 18.74 2.05
CA SER A 5 3.41 19.29 3.28
C SER A 5 4.06 18.18 4.09
N GLY A 6 4.99 18.56 4.98
CA GLY A 6 5.79 17.62 5.78
C GLY A 6 7.10 17.16 5.13
N PHE A 7 7.33 17.51 3.86
CA PHE A 7 8.57 17.25 3.11
C PHE A 7 8.94 18.48 2.24
N ASP A 8 10.19 18.54 1.80
CA ASP A 8 10.70 19.63 0.93
C ASP A 8 10.09 19.59 -0.49
N ASN A 9 9.64 18.43 -0.94
CA ASN A 9 9.08 18.21 -2.27
C ASN A 9 7.67 17.64 -2.19
N THR A 10 6.91 17.80 -3.28
CA THR A 10 5.60 17.12 -3.43
C THR A 10 5.82 15.64 -3.73
N PHE A 11 5.04 14.76 -3.10
CA PHE A 11 5.01 13.34 -3.44
C PHE A 11 3.67 12.97 -4.10
N LEU A 12 3.75 12.26 -5.22
CA LEU A 12 2.60 11.88 -6.06
C LEU A 12 2.26 10.40 -5.82
N ALA A 13 0.99 10.09 -5.55
CA ALA A 13 0.55 8.71 -5.40
C ALA A 13 0.73 7.93 -6.72
N ALA A 14 1.27 6.72 -6.63
CA ALA A 14 1.50 5.84 -7.77
C ALA A 14 0.71 4.53 -7.66
N GLN A 15 0.67 3.93 -6.48
CA GLN A 15 -0.04 2.68 -6.22
C GLN A 15 -0.52 2.61 -4.77
N LEU A 16 -1.42 1.67 -4.52
CA LEU A 16 -1.71 1.19 -3.18
C LEU A 16 -1.69 -0.34 -3.17
N HIS A 17 -1.42 -0.93 -2.02
CA HIS A 17 -1.49 -2.37 -1.80
C HIS A 17 -1.85 -2.67 -0.34
N PHE A 18 -2.22 -3.92 -0.08
CA PHE A 18 -2.67 -4.38 1.22
C PHE A 18 -1.79 -5.51 1.72
N HIS A 19 -1.57 -5.53 3.03
CA HIS A 19 -1.07 -6.67 3.78
C HIS A 19 -2.21 -7.15 4.68
N TRP A 20 -2.52 -8.44 4.66
CA TRP A 20 -3.55 -9.02 5.50
C TRP A 20 -3.15 -10.43 5.93
N GLY A 21 -3.69 -10.84 7.08
CA GLY A 21 -3.40 -12.14 7.67
C GLY A 21 -4.46 -13.18 7.34
N THR A 22 -4.53 -14.22 8.17
CA THR A 22 -5.62 -15.19 8.12
C THR A 22 -6.73 -14.79 9.09
N LYS A 23 -7.74 -15.65 9.25
CA LYS A 23 -8.79 -15.41 10.25
C LYS A 23 -8.26 -15.55 11.68
N GLU A 24 -7.23 -16.38 11.87
CA GLU A 24 -6.64 -16.71 13.15
C GLU A 24 -5.40 -15.88 13.48
N ASP A 25 -4.72 -15.34 12.45
CA ASP A 25 -3.45 -14.62 12.59
C ASP A 25 -3.53 -13.24 11.92
N PRO A 26 -3.35 -12.11 12.66
CA PRO A 26 -3.35 -10.76 12.09
C PRO A 26 -2.17 -10.55 11.14
N GLY A 27 -2.34 -9.67 10.13
CA GLY A 27 -1.32 -9.51 9.08
C GLY A 27 -0.94 -8.07 8.74
N SER A 28 -1.10 -7.11 9.66
CA SER A 28 -0.39 -5.83 9.52
C SER A 28 1.12 -6.03 9.58
N GLU A 29 1.88 -5.26 8.81
CA GLU A 29 3.34 -5.31 8.84
C GLU A 29 3.85 -4.58 10.09
N HIS A 30 3.31 -3.39 10.35
CA HIS A 30 3.63 -2.59 11.51
C HIS A 30 2.79 -3.02 12.74
N THR A 31 3.24 -2.60 13.92
CA THR A 31 2.56 -2.84 15.20
C THR A 31 2.38 -1.56 16.00
N ILE A 32 1.38 -1.53 16.88
CA ILE A 32 1.30 -0.56 17.98
C ILE A 32 1.42 -1.36 19.27
N ASP A 33 2.37 -0.98 20.13
CA ASP A 33 2.63 -1.68 21.40
C ASP A 33 2.80 -3.20 21.22
N SER A 34 3.51 -3.60 20.16
CA SER A 34 3.75 -5.00 19.75
C SER A 34 2.49 -5.79 19.38
N VAL A 35 1.37 -5.11 19.12
CA VAL A 35 0.13 -5.71 18.65
C VAL A 35 -0.04 -5.46 17.16
N HIS A 36 -0.27 -6.55 16.40
CA HIS A 36 -0.64 -6.50 15.00
C HIS A 36 -2.15 -6.25 14.83
N PHE A 37 -2.50 -5.55 13.75
CA PHE A 37 -3.87 -5.36 13.30
C PHE A 37 -4.23 -6.40 12.23
N PRO A 38 -5.53 -6.68 12.00
CA PRO A 38 -5.97 -7.65 11.00
C PRO A 38 -5.35 -7.45 9.61
N ALA A 39 -5.25 -6.18 9.16
CA ALA A 39 -4.64 -5.81 7.91
C ALA A 39 -4.04 -4.40 7.95
N GLU A 40 -3.29 -4.05 6.92
CA GLU A 40 -2.64 -2.76 6.72
C GLU A 40 -2.70 -2.37 5.24
N ILE A 41 -2.98 -1.09 4.97
CA ILE A 41 -2.90 -0.52 3.62
C ILE A 41 -1.66 0.35 3.50
N HIS A 42 -0.94 0.19 2.40
CA HIS A 42 0.12 1.08 1.96
C HIS A 42 -0.33 1.89 0.75
N VAL A 43 -0.19 3.22 0.81
CA VAL A 43 -0.32 4.11 -0.35
C VAL A 43 1.06 4.67 -0.69
N VAL A 44 1.66 4.17 -1.77
CA VAL A 44 3.02 4.50 -2.18
C VAL A 44 3.00 5.77 -3.02
N HIS A 45 3.82 6.73 -2.61
CA HIS A 45 4.05 7.97 -3.32
C HIS A 45 5.51 8.08 -3.75
N TYR A 46 5.75 8.72 -4.89
CA TYR A 46 7.10 9.06 -5.34
C TYR A 46 7.33 10.57 -5.34
N ASN A 47 8.56 10.97 -5.05
CA ASN A 47 8.98 12.36 -5.01
C ASN A 47 8.91 12.95 -6.42
N SER A 48 8.14 14.03 -6.60
CA SER A 48 7.88 14.65 -7.89
C SER A 48 9.10 15.31 -8.53
N LYS A 49 10.23 15.39 -7.83
CA LYS A 49 11.51 15.81 -8.41
C LYS A 49 12.07 14.78 -9.40
N TYR A 50 11.59 13.54 -9.35
CA TYR A 50 11.91 12.48 -10.29
C TYR A 50 10.77 12.30 -11.30
N PRO A 51 11.06 11.90 -12.56
CA PRO A 51 10.06 11.87 -13.62
C PRO A 51 9.03 10.74 -13.46
N ASN A 52 9.36 9.67 -12.74
CA ASN A 52 8.47 8.54 -12.52
C ASN A 52 8.89 7.74 -11.27
N ILE A 53 8.01 6.85 -10.80
CA ILE A 53 8.25 6.00 -9.63
C ILE A 53 9.45 5.05 -9.81
N SER A 54 9.70 4.56 -11.03
CA SER A 54 10.80 3.63 -11.30
C SER A 54 12.15 4.29 -11.02
N GLU A 55 12.34 5.52 -11.50
CA GLU A 55 13.55 6.28 -11.22
C GLU A 55 13.66 6.70 -9.75
N ALA A 56 12.55 7.14 -9.16
CA ALA A 56 12.49 7.54 -7.77
C ALA A 56 12.83 6.39 -6.80
N ALA A 57 12.38 5.16 -7.08
CA ALA A 57 12.62 4.00 -6.22
C ALA A 57 14.11 3.68 -5.99
N SER A 58 14.99 4.13 -6.90
CA SER A 58 16.45 3.98 -6.76
C SER A 58 17.11 5.05 -5.89
N LYS A 59 16.33 5.96 -5.28
CA LYS A 59 16.82 7.19 -4.65
C LYS A 59 16.45 7.22 -3.17
N LEU A 60 17.36 7.72 -2.35
CA LEU A 60 17.21 7.73 -0.90
C LEU A 60 15.98 8.52 -0.43
N ASP A 61 15.62 9.58 -1.14
CA ASP A 61 14.45 10.42 -0.85
C ASP A 61 13.38 10.31 -1.95
N GLY A 62 13.36 9.17 -2.63
CA GLY A 62 12.50 8.95 -3.79
C GLY A 62 11.08 8.51 -3.45
N LEU A 63 10.86 7.84 -2.31
CA LEU A 63 9.57 7.29 -1.94
C LEU A 63 9.10 7.78 -0.57
N ALA A 64 7.79 7.94 -0.44
CA ALA A 64 7.11 8.11 0.83
C ALA A 64 5.89 7.20 0.84
N VAL A 65 5.74 6.38 1.88
CA VAL A 65 4.62 5.44 2.00
C VAL A 65 3.72 5.89 3.15
N LEU A 66 2.43 6.06 2.85
CA LEU A 66 1.40 6.21 3.87
C LEU A 66 0.93 4.82 4.27
N GLY A 67 1.20 4.43 5.52
CA GLY A 67 0.68 3.21 6.14
C GLY A 67 -0.54 3.53 6.99
N ALA A 68 -1.54 2.64 6.96
CA ALA A 68 -2.69 2.71 7.86
C ALA A 68 -3.22 1.33 8.25
N PHE A 69 -3.53 1.16 9.54
CA PHE A 69 -4.12 -0.06 10.06
C PHE A 69 -5.60 -0.20 9.69
N ILE A 70 -6.00 -1.41 9.32
CA ILE A 70 -7.38 -1.80 9.06
C ILE A 70 -7.85 -2.71 10.21
N GLY A 71 -8.79 -2.20 11.00
CA GLY A 71 -9.45 -2.95 12.07
C GLY A 71 -10.82 -3.48 11.66
N ILE A 72 -11.34 -4.45 12.43
CA ILE A 72 -12.71 -4.95 12.25
C ILE A 72 -13.69 -4.02 12.96
N GLY A 73 -14.67 -3.51 12.21
CA GLY A 73 -15.75 -2.66 12.72
C GLY A 73 -17.11 -3.36 12.69
N LEU A 74 -18.12 -2.70 13.26
CA LEU A 74 -19.51 -3.17 13.26
C LEU A 74 -20.26 -2.88 11.95
N HIS A 75 -19.70 -2.01 11.10
CA HIS A 75 -20.33 -1.56 9.86
C HIS A 75 -19.38 -1.81 8.69
N GLU A 76 -19.97 -2.10 7.53
CA GLU A 76 -19.25 -2.19 6.27
C GLU A 76 -18.64 -0.83 5.90
N ASN A 77 -17.50 -0.87 5.21
CA ASN A 77 -16.85 0.32 4.68
C ASN A 77 -17.04 0.35 3.16
N GLU A 78 -17.98 1.18 2.71
CA GLU A 78 -18.31 1.35 1.29
C GLU A 78 -17.10 1.74 0.41
N ASN A 79 -16.05 2.34 0.99
CA ASN A 79 -14.83 2.65 0.24
C ASN A 79 -14.01 1.40 -0.05
N TYR A 80 -13.92 0.46 0.90
CA TYR A 80 -13.22 -0.81 0.68
C TYR A 80 -14.04 -1.77 -0.18
N GLU A 81 -15.38 -1.73 -0.09
CA GLU A 81 -16.24 -2.65 -0.85
C GLU A 81 -16.03 -2.54 -2.37
N LYS A 82 -15.70 -1.35 -2.88
CA LYS A 82 -15.34 -1.12 -4.29
C LYS A 82 -14.12 -1.93 -4.76
N ILE A 83 -13.19 -2.20 -3.86
CA ILE A 83 -11.99 -3.01 -4.13
C ILE A 83 -12.29 -4.48 -3.82
N LEU A 84 -12.92 -4.76 -2.68
CA LEU A 84 -13.18 -6.12 -2.19
C LEU A 84 -14.11 -6.90 -3.13
N SER A 85 -15.13 -6.25 -3.69
CA SER A 85 -16.04 -6.88 -4.65
C SER A 85 -15.36 -7.36 -5.93
N SER A 86 -14.26 -6.71 -6.34
CA SER A 86 -13.48 -7.08 -7.54
C SER A 86 -12.41 -8.14 -7.27
N LEU A 87 -12.13 -8.52 -6.02
CA LEU A 87 -11.09 -9.50 -5.70
C LEU A 87 -11.34 -10.88 -6.32
N ARG A 88 -12.61 -11.23 -6.56
CA ARG A 88 -12.96 -12.51 -7.20
C ARG A 88 -12.46 -12.58 -8.64
N ASP A 89 -12.49 -11.45 -9.34
CA ASP A 89 -12.09 -11.35 -10.74
C ASP A 89 -10.56 -11.46 -10.89
N VAL A 90 -9.81 -11.16 -9.82
CA VAL A 90 -8.34 -11.23 -9.77
C VAL A 90 -7.80 -12.35 -8.87
N SER A 91 -8.55 -13.45 -8.74
CA SER A 91 -8.19 -14.57 -7.86
C SER A 91 -7.00 -15.42 -8.35
N ARG A 92 -6.49 -15.15 -9.56
CA ARG A 92 -5.34 -15.84 -10.15
C ARG A 92 -4.15 -14.89 -10.21
N GLU A 93 -2.95 -15.42 -9.99
CA GLU A 93 -1.71 -14.66 -10.21
C GLU A 93 -1.68 -14.07 -11.64
N GLU A 94 -1.13 -12.86 -11.78
CA GLU A 94 -1.07 -12.08 -13.03
C GLU A 94 -2.42 -11.66 -13.66
N SER A 95 -3.56 -11.89 -12.99
CA SER A 95 -4.84 -11.35 -13.46
C SER A 95 -5.08 -9.92 -12.97
N ASP A 96 -5.71 -9.11 -13.82
CA ASP A 96 -6.07 -7.73 -13.56
C ASP A 96 -7.56 -7.47 -13.86
N THR A 97 -8.09 -6.40 -13.27
CA THR A 97 -9.45 -5.93 -13.52
C THR A 97 -9.53 -4.41 -13.33
N GLU A 98 -10.51 -3.78 -13.98
CA GLU A 98 -10.78 -2.36 -13.82
C GLU A 98 -11.81 -2.14 -12.71
N ILE A 99 -11.49 -1.25 -11.77
CA ILE A 99 -12.42 -0.85 -10.71
C ILE A 99 -12.94 0.57 -10.94
N PRO A 100 -14.18 0.89 -10.56
CA PRO A 100 -14.66 2.27 -10.56
C PRO A 100 -13.76 3.17 -9.73
N GLY A 101 -13.63 4.43 -10.16
CA GLY A 101 -12.78 5.42 -9.50
C GLY A 101 -13.04 5.50 -7.98
N LEU A 102 -11.98 5.33 -7.20
CA LEU A 102 -12.01 5.45 -5.75
C LEU A 102 -12.10 6.93 -5.36
N THR A 103 -13.15 7.30 -4.62
CA THR A 103 -13.30 8.64 -4.05
C THR A 103 -12.36 8.84 -2.87
N SER A 104 -12.02 10.09 -2.55
CA SER A 104 -10.96 10.53 -1.60
C SER A 104 -11.13 10.13 -0.12
N GLY A 105 -11.98 9.15 0.19
CA GLY A 105 -12.40 8.76 1.53
C GLY A 105 -11.80 7.48 2.10
N ILE A 106 -10.77 6.88 1.47
CA ILE A 106 -10.08 5.67 1.99
C ILE A 106 -9.35 5.95 3.33
N CYS A 107 -9.33 7.20 3.79
CA CYS A 107 -8.55 7.62 4.95
C CYS A 107 -8.98 6.93 6.25
N CYS A 108 -7.99 6.35 6.93
CA CYS A 108 -8.09 5.68 8.22
C CYS A 108 -7.86 6.67 9.37
N ARG A 109 -8.32 6.32 10.58
CA ARG A 109 -8.17 7.15 11.80
C ARG A 109 -6.72 7.28 12.28
N THR A 110 -5.84 6.36 11.86
CA THR A 110 -4.42 6.32 12.24
C THR A 110 -3.61 6.04 10.98
N ALA A 111 -2.76 6.99 10.57
CA ALA A 111 -1.86 6.85 9.44
C ALA A 111 -0.48 7.42 9.79
N TRP A 112 0.58 6.84 9.23
CA TRP A 112 1.95 7.32 9.37
C TRP A 112 2.64 7.40 8.02
N ILE A 113 3.66 8.24 7.92
CA ILE A 113 4.51 8.33 6.74
C ILE A 113 5.88 7.77 7.09
N GLY A 114 6.28 6.72 6.39
CA GLY A 114 7.61 6.13 6.49
C GLY A 114 8.42 6.32 5.21
N SER A 115 9.74 6.44 5.36
CA SER A 115 10.72 6.29 4.28
C SER A 115 11.31 4.87 4.36
N THR A 116 10.64 3.88 3.79
CA THR A 116 11.09 2.48 3.81
C THR A 116 11.64 2.04 2.46
N GLY A 117 12.62 1.14 2.48
CA GLY A 117 12.94 0.27 1.35
C GLY A 117 11.80 -0.74 1.13
N THR A 118 11.69 -1.30 -0.07
CA THR A 118 10.63 -2.24 -0.46
C THR A 118 10.47 -3.36 0.57
N THR A 119 9.28 -3.50 1.16
CA THR A 119 8.95 -4.57 2.12
C THR A 119 8.65 -5.91 1.41
N ALA A 120 8.53 -5.87 0.08
CA ALA A 120 8.50 -7.04 -0.79
C ALA A 120 9.93 -7.50 -1.15
N PRO A 121 10.21 -8.83 -1.19
CA PRO A 121 11.48 -9.34 -1.71
C PRO A 121 11.64 -8.95 -3.20
N SER A 122 12.85 -8.54 -3.59
CA SER A 122 13.17 -8.28 -5.00
C SER A 122 12.88 -9.54 -5.84
N PRO A 123 12.35 -9.40 -7.07
CA PRO A 123 12.16 -10.55 -7.95
C PRO A 123 13.53 -11.19 -8.23
N HIS A 124 13.75 -12.40 -7.74
CA HIS A 124 14.96 -13.16 -8.03
C HIS A 124 15.05 -13.40 -9.55
N PRO A 125 16.23 -13.20 -10.19
CA PRO A 125 16.42 -13.66 -11.55
C PRO A 125 16.34 -15.21 -11.58
N PRO A 126 15.91 -15.82 -12.70
CA PRO A 126 15.79 -17.27 -12.80
C PRO A 126 17.16 -17.90 -12.49
N ALA A 127 17.17 -18.82 -11.53
CA ALA A 127 18.35 -19.60 -11.17
C ALA A 127 18.89 -20.29 -12.43
N SER A 128 20.10 -19.93 -12.83
CA SER A 128 20.83 -20.68 -13.85
C SER A 128 21.14 -22.06 -13.28
N ARG A 129 20.53 -23.10 -13.85
CA ARG A 129 20.94 -24.48 -13.62
C ARG A 129 22.40 -24.63 -14.06
N ARG A 130 23.27 -25.03 -13.13
CA ARG A 130 24.44 -25.84 -13.43
C ARG A 130 24.25 -27.19 -12.76
#